data_AF-A0A7S2K4K6-F1
#
_entry.id   AF-A0A7S2K4K6-F1
#
_cell.length_a   1.000
_cell.length_b   1.000
_cell.length_c   1.000
_cell.angle_alpha   90.00
_cell.angle_beta   90.00
_cell.angle_gamma   90.00
#
_symmetry.space_group_name_H-M   'P 1'
#
loop_
_entity.id
_entity.type
_entity.pdbx_description
1 polymer ?
#
loop_
_entity_poly.entity_id
_entity_poly.type
_entity_poly.pdbx_seq_one_letter_code
_entity_poly.pdbx_strand_id
1 'polypeptide(L)'
;VGFEVEPRSAAGKDLEAACSEGTQAFDLEASDVIRYTYSVQWTESEVRWASRWDAYKKMTGGQIHWFAILNSLLILLFLSGMVAMILLRTLHRDITQYNEVATQEEAREETGWKLVHGDVFRRPRHSTLFAVSVGSGMQVLGMSVVTLFFAMLGLLSPAHRGSLLQTMMLLFTLMGVLAGYTSARFCKVFDGDEARWKCTTLVTAFLYPGLFFTTFFMLNLLIWGVKSSGAVPFTTLFALLVLWFGVSVPLVF
;
A
#
# COMPACT_ATOMS: atom_id res chain seq x y z
N VAL A 1 -27.06 -4.10 15.46
CA VAL A 1 -26.23 -5.12 16.11
C VAL A 1 -25.18 -4.40 16.92
N GLY A 2 -25.30 -4.51 18.23
CA GLY A 2 -24.37 -3.95 19.19
C GLY A 2 -24.00 -5.06 20.17
N PHE A 3 -23.00 -4.79 20.98
CA PHE A 3 -22.75 -5.56 22.18
C PHE A 3 -22.96 -4.59 23.34
N GLU A 4 -23.71 -5.03 24.34
CA GLU A 4 -23.82 -4.33 25.61
C GLU A 4 -22.84 -5.00 26.56
N VAL A 5 -21.97 -4.19 27.18
CA VAL A 5 -21.02 -4.68 28.17
C VAL A 5 -21.54 -4.22 29.52
N GLU A 6 -21.86 -5.18 30.38
CA GLU A 6 -22.12 -4.92 31.79
C GLU A 6 -20.86 -5.28 32.58
N PRO A 7 -19.93 -4.33 32.82
CA PRO A 7 -18.77 -4.60 33.66
C PRO A 7 -19.22 -4.78 35.10
N ARG A 8 -18.80 -5.87 35.75
CA ARG A 8 -19.02 -6.09 37.18
C ARG A 8 -17.71 -6.49 37.86
N SER A 9 -17.51 -5.97 39.06
CA SER A 9 -16.45 -6.40 39.98
C SER A 9 -17.11 -7.14 41.14
N ALA A 10 -16.53 -8.27 41.54
CA ALA A 10 -17.12 -9.19 42.48
C ALA A 10 -16.06 -9.76 43.44
N ALA A 11 -16.30 -9.64 44.75
CA ALA A 11 -15.51 -10.35 45.76
C ALA A 11 -16.05 -11.79 45.91
N GLY A 12 -15.24 -12.81 45.58
CA GLY A 12 -15.63 -14.21 45.81
C GLY A 12 -14.83 -15.24 45.04
N LYS A 13 -14.84 -16.50 45.52
CA LYS A 13 -14.22 -17.64 44.82
C LYS A 13 -15.12 -18.19 43.70
N ASP A 14 -16.44 -17.98 43.79
CA ASP A 14 -17.43 -18.44 42.82
C ASP A 14 -17.76 -17.37 41.79
N LEU A 15 -17.03 -17.40 40.68
CA LEU A 15 -17.14 -16.46 39.58
C LEU A 15 -18.41 -16.65 38.73
N GLU A 16 -19.05 -17.83 38.78
CA GLU A 16 -20.30 -18.10 38.05
C GLU A 16 -21.52 -17.47 38.75
N ALA A 17 -21.52 -17.40 40.09
CA ALA A 17 -22.59 -16.77 40.87
C ALA A 17 -22.49 -15.23 40.87
N ALA A 18 -21.33 -14.68 40.53
CA ALA A 18 -21.05 -13.23 40.52
C ALA A 18 -21.86 -12.43 39.47
N CYS A 19 -22.51 -13.10 38.52
CA CYS A 19 -23.43 -12.47 37.56
C CYS A 19 -24.84 -12.22 38.14
N SER A 20 -25.14 -12.70 39.35
CA SER A 20 -26.42 -12.45 40.03
C SER A 20 -26.37 -11.16 40.88
N GLU A 21 -27.53 -10.52 41.10
CA GLU A 21 -27.61 -9.24 41.82
C GLU A 21 -27.13 -9.37 43.27
N GLY A 22 -26.20 -8.49 43.69
CA GLY A 22 -25.85 -8.32 45.12
C GLY A 22 -24.37 -8.48 45.49
N THR A 23 -23.42 -8.08 44.63
CA THR A 23 -21.99 -8.20 44.94
C THR A 23 -21.43 -7.01 45.72
N GLN A 24 -20.70 -7.29 46.79
CA GLN A 24 -19.95 -6.27 47.54
C GLN A 24 -18.71 -5.82 46.77
N ALA A 25 -18.42 -4.52 46.83
CA ALA A 25 -17.19 -3.94 46.32
C ALA A 25 -15.98 -4.52 47.08
N PHE A 26 -14.92 -4.84 46.34
CA PHE A 26 -13.67 -5.35 46.88
C PHE A 26 -12.62 -4.23 46.88
N ASP A 27 -11.97 -3.97 48.01
CA ASP A 27 -10.80 -3.10 48.08
C ASP A 27 -9.57 -3.85 47.56
N LEU A 28 -8.92 -3.30 46.55
CA LEU A 28 -7.77 -3.91 45.86
C LEU A 28 -6.46 -3.52 46.55
N GLU A 29 -5.65 -4.51 46.92
CA GLU A 29 -4.25 -4.30 47.29
C GLU A 29 -3.32 -4.61 46.10
N ALA A 30 -2.12 -4.02 46.10
CA ALA A 30 -1.17 -4.14 44.98
C ALA A 30 -0.68 -5.58 44.73
N SER A 31 -0.86 -6.50 45.68
CA SER A 31 -0.50 -7.92 45.56
C SER A 31 -1.64 -8.83 45.08
N ASP A 32 -2.85 -8.31 44.87
CA ASP A 32 -4.01 -9.14 44.54
C ASP A 32 -4.01 -9.63 43.10
N VAL A 33 -4.31 -10.92 42.92
CA VAL A 33 -4.43 -11.56 41.61
C VAL A 33 -5.88 -11.43 41.12
N ILE A 34 -6.13 -10.48 40.23
CA ILE A 34 -7.45 -10.27 39.61
C ILE A 34 -7.70 -11.35 38.55
N ARG A 35 -8.80 -12.09 38.69
CA ARG A 35 -9.26 -13.04 37.66
C ARG A 35 -10.32 -12.37 36.79
N TYR A 36 -10.06 -12.34 35.48
CA TYR A 36 -11.04 -11.90 34.50
C TYR A 36 -11.85 -13.08 33.99
N THR A 37 -13.17 -12.90 33.95
CA THR A 37 -14.15 -13.84 33.41
C THR A 37 -15.18 -13.04 32.64
N TYR A 38 -15.80 -13.66 31.63
CA TYR A 38 -16.89 -13.06 30.89
C TYR A 38 -17.94 -14.12 30.59
N SER A 39 -19.20 -13.71 30.64
CA SER A 39 -20.33 -14.49 30.14
C SER A 39 -20.87 -13.83 28.88
N VAL A 40 -21.34 -14.64 27.93
CA VAL A 40 -21.92 -14.15 26.69
C VAL A 40 -23.33 -14.67 26.59
N GLN A 41 -24.30 -13.76 26.57
CA GLN A 41 -25.67 -14.08 26.23
C GLN A 41 -25.92 -13.70 24.77
N TRP A 42 -26.26 -14.68 23.95
CA TRP A 42 -26.58 -14.47 22.54
C TRP A 42 -28.07 -14.22 22.40
N THR A 43 -28.43 -13.05 21.88
CA THR A 43 -29.81 -12.71 21.52
C THR A 43 -29.94 -12.66 20.00
N GLU A 44 -30.99 -13.27 19.47
CA GLU A 44 -31.25 -13.23 18.04
C GLU A 44 -31.59 -11.81 17.60
N SER A 45 -31.04 -11.38 16.47
CA SER A 45 -31.28 -10.04 15.92
C SER A 45 -32.03 -10.17 14.60
N GLU A 46 -33.08 -9.38 14.43
CA GLU A 46 -33.85 -9.30 13.18
C GLU A 46 -33.05 -8.73 12.00
N VAL A 47 -31.85 -8.18 12.25
CA VAL A 47 -30.97 -7.63 11.20
C VAL A 47 -30.19 -8.75 10.52
N ARG A 48 -30.47 -8.95 9.23
CA ARG A 48 -29.71 -9.84 8.33
C ARG A 48 -28.22 -9.55 8.41
N TRP A 49 -27.38 -10.60 8.35
CA TRP A 49 -25.93 -10.45 8.47
C TRP A 49 -25.36 -9.39 7.51
N ALA A 50 -25.73 -9.43 6.23
CA ALA A 50 -25.23 -8.49 5.22
C ALA A 50 -25.41 -7.00 5.58
N SER A 51 -26.46 -6.63 6.33
CA SER A 51 -26.75 -5.23 6.69
C SER A 51 -26.28 -4.83 8.10
N ARG A 52 -25.67 -5.73 8.88
CA ARG A 52 -25.23 -5.42 10.26
C ARG A 52 -24.17 -4.31 10.30
N TRP A 53 -23.32 -4.23 9.27
CA TRP A 53 -22.30 -3.19 9.15
C TRP A 53 -22.86 -1.81 8.83
N ASP A 54 -24.09 -1.71 8.32
CA ASP A 54 -24.67 -0.43 7.93
C ASP A 54 -24.91 0.48 9.13
N ALA A 55 -25.12 -0.09 10.33
CA ALA A 55 -25.19 0.66 11.58
C ALA A 55 -23.85 1.37 11.91
N TYR A 56 -22.71 0.74 11.63
CA TYR A 56 -21.38 1.33 11.84
C TYR A 56 -20.97 2.29 10.72
N LYS A 57 -21.42 2.04 9.48
CA LYS A 57 -21.20 2.96 8.34
C LYS A 57 -21.99 4.26 8.49
N LYS A 58 -23.15 4.23 9.16
CA LYS A 58 -24.00 5.39 9.44
C LYS A 58 -23.44 6.31 10.53
N MET A 59 -22.13 6.41 10.71
CA MET A 59 -21.50 7.36 11.65
C MET A 59 -22.08 8.77 11.43
N THR A 60 -23.00 9.14 12.32
CA THR A 60 -23.65 10.44 12.42
C THR A 60 -22.61 11.44 12.87
N GLY A 61 -21.90 12.06 11.93
CA GLY A 61 -20.87 13.04 12.27
C GLY A 61 -19.85 13.31 11.15
N GLY A 62 -19.81 12.49 10.10
CA GLY A 62 -18.99 12.78 8.93
C GLY A 62 -19.62 13.88 8.06
N GLN A 63 -19.63 15.12 8.52
CA GLN A 63 -19.80 16.23 7.59
C GLN A 63 -18.62 16.16 6.62
N ILE A 64 -18.88 15.75 5.37
CA ILE A 64 -17.90 15.82 4.30
C ILE A 64 -17.37 17.26 4.33
N HIS A 65 -16.06 17.42 4.52
CA HIS A 65 -15.39 18.72 4.52
C HIS A 65 -15.38 19.28 3.10
N TRP A 66 -16.56 19.57 2.55
CA TRP A 66 -16.75 20.10 1.19
C TRP A 66 -15.91 21.35 0.95
N PHE A 67 -15.68 22.14 2.00
CA PHE A 67 -14.76 23.27 1.95
C PHE A 67 -13.30 22.85 1.66
N ALA A 68 -12.80 21.80 2.30
CA ALA A 68 -11.46 21.29 2.04
C ALA A 68 -11.35 20.68 0.63
N ILE A 69 -12.39 19.97 0.18
CA ILE A 69 -12.45 19.41 -1.18
C ILE A 69 -12.43 20.55 -2.21
N LEU A 70 -13.29 21.56 -2.06
CA LEU A 70 -13.35 22.71 -2.96
C LEU A 70 -12.03 23.48 -2.96
N ASN A 71 -11.43 23.71 -1.80
CA ASN A 71 -10.14 24.39 -1.68
C ASN A 71 -9.03 23.61 -2.40
N SER A 72 -8.97 22.28 -2.21
CA SER A 72 -7.99 21.44 -2.90
C SER A 72 -8.21 21.41 -4.42
N LEU A 73 -9.47 21.40 -4.88
CA LEU A 73 -9.83 21.46 -6.30
C LEU A 73 -9.42 22.78 -6.93
N LEU A 74 -9.67 23.90 -6.24
CA LEU A 74 -9.32 25.24 -6.72
C LEU A 74 -7.79 25.38 -6.85
N ILE A 75 -7.03 24.96 -5.84
CA ILE A 75 -5.56 24.95 -5.88
C ILE A 75 -5.05 24.08 -7.04
N LEU A 76 -5.63 22.90 -7.23
CA LEU A 76 -5.24 21.98 -8.30
C LEU A 76 -5.52 22.58 -9.69
N LEU A 77 -6.70 23.17 -9.91
CA LEU A 77 -7.05 23.84 -11.16
C LEU A 77 -6.17 25.06 -11.43
N PHE A 78 -5.89 25.87 -10.40
CA PHE A 78 -5.03 27.04 -10.51
C PHE A 78 -3.59 26.64 -10.87
N LEU A 79 -3.01 25.66 -10.16
CA LEU A 79 -1.67 25.15 -10.45
C LEU A 79 -1.59 24.52 -11.84
N SER A 80 -2.59 23.72 -12.22
CA SER A 80 -2.66 23.15 -13.57
C SER A 80 -2.76 24.24 -14.64
N GLY A 81 -3.55 25.29 -14.41
CA GLY A 81 -3.68 26.43 -15.32
C GLY A 81 -2.39 27.24 -15.44
N MET A 82 -1.69 27.47 -14.33
CA MET A 82 -0.38 28.15 -14.32
C MET A 82 0.66 27.34 -15.10
N VAL A 83 0.77 26.04 -14.84
CA VAL A 83 1.68 25.15 -15.58
C VAL A 83 1.33 25.11 -17.06
N ALA A 84 0.04 25.01 -17.41
CA ALA A 84 -0.41 25.05 -18.79
C ALA A 84 -0.08 26.40 -19.47
N MET A 85 -0.27 27.53 -18.78
CA MET A 85 0.08 28.86 -19.30
C MET A 85 1.59 29.00 -19.52
N ILE A 86 2.43 28.53 -18.58
CA ILE A 86 3.88 28.50 -18.77
C ILE A 86 4.22 27.63 -19.97
N LEU A 87 3.68 26.41 -20.07
CA LEU A 87 3.97 25.48 -21.15
C LEU A 87 3.53 26.02 -22.51
N LEU A 88 2.33 26.60 -22.61
CA LEU A 88 1.84 27.25 -23.83
C LEU A 88 2.69 28.46 -24.20
N ARG A 89 3.10 29.28 -23.22
CA ARG A 89 3.95 30.44 -23.46
C ARG A 89 5.33 30.03 -23.97
N THR A 90 5.94 29.03 -23.36
CA THR A 90 7.24 28.49 -23.80
C THR A 90 7.12 27.85 -25.18
N LEU A 91 6.10 27.02 -25.40
CA LEU A 91 5.87 26.37 -26.69
C LEU A 91 5.59 27.38 -27.81
N HIS A 92 4.77 28.40 -27.55
CA HIS A 92 4.48 29.44 -28.55
C HIS A 92 5.73 30.25 -28.88
N ARG A 93 6.52 30.65 -27.86
CA ARG A 93 7.81 31.31 -28.05
C ARG A 93 8.79 30.45 -28.85
N ASP A 94 8.89 29.17 -28.52
CA ASP A 94 9.76 28.22 -29.21
C ASP A 94 9.34 28.07 -30.67
N ILE A 95 8.04 27.88 -30.97
CA ILE A 95 7.53 27.78 -32.36
C ILE A 95 7.84 29.06 -33.15
N THR A 96 7.59 30.25 -32.59
CA THR A 96 7.91 31.51 -33.27
C THR A 96 9.41 31.62 -33.57
N GLN A 97 10.26 31.22 -32.62
CA GLN A 97 11.71 31.21 -32.79
C GLN A 97 12.20 30.13 -33.78
N TYR A 98 11.48 29.01 -33.95
CA TYR A 98 11.79 28.04 -34.99
C TYR A 98 11.39 28.55 -36.38
N ASN A 99 10.21 29.16 -36.51
CA ASN A 99 9.72 29.70 -37.78
C ASN A 99 10.57 30.87 -38.31
N GLU A 100 11.04 31.76 -37.43
CA GLU A 100 11.94 32.87 -37.82
C GLU A 100 13.34 32.39 -38.25
N VAL A 101 13.74 31.18 -37.86
CA VAL A 101 15.09 30.69 -38.06
C VAL A 101 15.19 29.59 -39.14
N ALA A 102 14.06 29.03 -39.57
CA ALA A 102 13.96 28.37 -40.87
C ALA A 102 14.39 29.30 -42.02
N THR A 103 14.24 30.61 -41.89
CA THR A 103 14.76 31.60 -42.85
C THR A 103 16.29 31.82 -42.82
N GLN A 104 17.04 31.21 -41.88
CA GLN A 104 18.51 31.26 -41.75
C GLN A 104 19.16 29.85 -41.79
N GLU A 105 18.55 28.95 -42.56
CA GLU A 105 18.62 27.48 -42.41
C GLU A 105 20.02 26.84 -42.48
N GLU A 106 21.05 27.48 -43.05
CA GLU A 106 22.38 26.87 -43.20
C GLU A 106 23.29 26.93 -41.95
N ALA A 107 22.98 27.79 -40.96
CA ALA A 107 23.88 27.98 -39.80
C ALA A 107 23.46 27.22 -38.52
N ARG A 108 22.32 26.51 -38.54
CA ARG A 108 21.67 26.02 -37.31
C ARG A 108 21.38 24.53 -37.25
N GLU A 109 21.79 23.76 -38.26
CA GLU A 109 21.71 22.30 -38.23
C GLU A 109 22.49 21.68 -37.03
N GLU A 110 23.32 22.48 -36.35
CA GLU A 110 24.09 22.10 -35.16
C GLU A 110 23.55 22.64 -33.81
N THR A 111 22.29 23.11 -33.68
CA THR A 111 21.71 23.39 -32.33
C THR A 111 20.26 22.94 -32.13
N GLY A 112 19.93 22.36 -30.96
CA GLY A 112 18.55 22.08 -30.50
C GLY A 112 18.21 20.61 -30.21
N TRP A 113 16.91 20.31 -30.03
CA TRP A 113 16.37 18.97 -29.71
C TRP A 113 16.78 17.88 -30.71
N LYS A 114 17.13 18.26 -31.95
CA LYS A 114 17.64 17.36 -32.99
C LYS A 114 18.99 16.71 -32.60
N LEU A 115 19.88 17.42 -31.90
CA LEU A 115 21.15 16.85 -31.40
C LEU A 115 20.93 16.02 -30.15
N VAL A 116 19.94 16.39 -29.34
CA VAL A 116 19.62 15.73 -28.07
C VAL A 116 18.73 14.50 -28.27
N HIS A 117 18.11 14.34 -29.45
CA HIS A 117 17.27 13.18 -29.76
C HIS A 117 18.04 11.85 -29.59
N GLY A 118 19.35 11.84 -29.86
CA GLY A 118 20.22 10.69 -29.58
C GLY A 118 20.60 10.53 -28.10
N ASP A 119 20.64 11.63 -27.34
CA ASP A 119 20.97 11.63 -25.91
C ASP A 119 19.79 11.19 -25.01
N VAL A 120 18.54 11.38 -25.45
CA VAL A 120 17.34 10.90 -24.73
C VAL A 120 17.32 9.37 -24.61
N PHE A 121 17.84 8.66 -25.61
CA PHE A 121 17.95 7.20 -25.60
C PHE A 121 19.27 6.71 -25.02
N ARG A 122 20.12 7.61 -24.53
CA ARG A 122 21.39 7.23 -23.94
C ARG A 122 21.11 6.48 -22.64
N ARG A 123 21.76 5.32 -22.51
CA ARG A 123 21.63 4.48 -21.31
C ARG A 123 21.93 5.32 -20.06
N PRO A 124 21.06 5.30 -19.05
CA PRO A 124 21.37 5.95 -17.78
C PRO A 124 22.54 5.23 -17.11
N ARG A 125 23.35 5.96 -16.34
CA ARG A 125 24.53 5.42 -15.64
C ARG A 125 24.21 4.21 -14.76
N HIS A 126 22.99 4.15 -14.22
CA HIS A 126 22.47 3.04 -13.42
C HIS A 126 21.23 2.42 -14.06
N SER A 127 21.36 1.89 -15.28
CA SER A 127 20.29 1.24 -16.05
C SER A 127 19.57 0.13 -15.30
N THR A 128 20.31 -0.71 -14.59
CA THR A 128 19.74 -1.83 -13.82
C THR A 128 18.86 -1.34 -12.66
N LEU A 129 19.32 -0.37 -11.87
CA LEU A 129 18.52 0.18 -10.76
C LEU A 129 17.26 0.86 -11.29
N PHE A 130 17.37 1.64 -12.36
CA PHE A 130 16.23 2.28 -12.99
C PHE A 130 15.20 1.25 -13.48
N ALA A 131 15.64 0.21 -14.19
CA ALA A 131 14.76 -0.86 -14.68
C ALA A 131 14.06 -1.60 -13.53
N VAL A 132 14.78 -1.88 -12.43
CA VAL A 132 14.23 -2.49 -11.22
C VAL A 132 13.19 -1.58 -10.56
N SER A 133 13.48 -0.29 -10.40
CA SER A 133 12.53 0.69 -9.82
C SER A 133 11.26 0.82 -10.65
N VAL A 134 11.38 0.87 -11.99
CA VAL A 134 10.22 0.91 -12.88
C VAL A 134 9.41 -0.39 -12.78
N GLY A 135 10.09 -1.54 -12.71
CA GLY A 135 9.43 -2.84 -12.55
C GLY A 135 8.63 -2.94 -11.25
N SER A 136 9.25 -2.62 -10.12
CA SER A 136 8.56 -2.57 -8.83
C SER A 136 7.44 -1.51 -8.79
N GLY A 137 7.62 -0.39 -9.48
CA GLY A 137 6.57 0.61 -9.66
C GLY A 137 5.34 0.05 -10.41
N MET A 138 5.56 -0.69 -11.49
CA MET A 138 4.49 -1.36 -12.23
C MET A 138 3.78 -2.43 -11.40
N GLN A 139 4.53 -3.16 -10.56
CA GLN A 139 3.98 -4.14 -9.63
C GLN A 139 3.01 -3.50 -8.63
N VAL A 140 3.42 -2.40 -8.00
CA VAL A 140 2.59 -1.65 -7.04
C VAL A 140 1.38 -1.02 -7.73
N LEU A 141 1.57 -0.47 -8.93
CA LEU A 141 0.48 0.12 -9.70
C LEU A 141 -0.55 -0.94 -10.10
N GLY A 142 -0.11 -2.08 -10.62
CA GLY A 142 -0.99 -3.21 -10.97
C GLY A 142 -1.76 -3.73 -9.75
N MET A 143 -1.07 -3.93 -8.62
CA MET A 143 -1.70 -4.31 -7.36
C MET A 143 -2.77 -3.29 -6.94
N SER A 144 -2.45 -1.99 -7.00
CA SER A 144 -3.35 -0.92 -6.59
C SER A 144 -4.62 -0.86 -7.46
N VAL A 145 -4.46 -0.96 -8.78
CA VAL A 145 -5.58 -0.94 -9.74
C VAL A 145 -6.50 -2.14 -9.53
N VAL A 146 -5.93 -3.35 -9.41
CA VAL A 146 -6.73 -4.57 -9.21
C VAL A 146 -7.40 -4.57 -7.84
N THR A 147 -6.72 -4.10 -6.79
CA THR A 147 -7.31 -3.97 -5.45
C THR A 147 -8.46 -2.97 -5.46
N LEU A 148 -8.31 -1.82 -6.14
CA LEU A 148 -9.36 -0.82 -6.28
C LEU A 148 -10.57 -1.38 -7.03
N PHE A 149 -10.34 -2.16 -8.08
CA PHE A 149 -11.41 -2.84 -8.82
C PHE A 149 -12.22 -3.79 -7.92
N PHE A 150 -11.56 -4.67 -7.15
CA PHE A 150 -12.26 -5.55 -6.20
C PHE A 150 -12.92 -4.80 -5.04
N ALA A 151 -12.34 -3.67 -4.61
CA ALA A 151 -12.95 -2.79 -3.61
C ALA A 151 -14.24 -2.15 -4.14
N MET A 152 -14.26 -1.68 -5.39
CA MET A 152 -15.44 -1.09 -6.04
C MET A 152 -16.58 -2.10 -6.20
N LEU A 153 -16.26 -3.38 -6.45
CA LEU A 153 -17.24 -4.47 -6.49
C LEU A 153 -17.78 -4.88 -5.10
N GLY A 154 -17.24 -4.30 -4.02
CA GLY A 154 -17.65 -4.62 -2.65
C GLY A 154 -17.15 -5.99 -2.15
N LEU A 155 -16.22 -6.64 -2.87
CA LEU A 155 -15.69 -7.96 -2.51
C LEU A 155 -14.74 -7.90 -1.30
N LEU A 156 -14.16 -6.73 -1.03
CA LEU A 156 -13.32 -6.46 0.13
C LEU A 156 -14.15 -5.86 1.27
N SER A 157 -14.88 -6.71 2.00
CA SER A 157 -15.70 -6.28 3.13
C SER A 157 -14.84 -5.94 4.36
N PRO A 158 -15.03 -4.78 5.02
CA PRO A 158 -14.38 -4.43 6.29
C PRO A 158 -14.69 -5.43 7.42
N ALA A 159 -15.69 -6.29 7.23
CA ALA A 159 -16.11 -7.32 8.17
C ALA A 159 -15.02 -8.33 8.50
N HIS A 160 -14.17 -8.65 7.53
CA HIS A 160 -13.09 -9.61 7.70
C HIS A 160 -11.80 -8.86 8.04
N ARG A 161 -11.49 -8.78 9.34
CA ARG A 161 -10.26 -8.17 9.85
C ARG A 161 -9.05 -8.79 9.15
N GLY A 162 -8.24 -7.96 8.49
CA GLY A 162 -7.03 -8.39 7.79
C GLY A 162 -7.23 -8.93 6.37
N SER A 163 -8.47 -9.10 5.87
CA SER A 163 -8.70 -9.62 4.51
C SER A 163 -8.12 -8.72 3.43
N LEU A 164 -8.22 -7.40 3.60
CA LEU A 164 -7.67 -6.41 2.68
C LEU A 164 -6.14 -6.53 2.61
N LEU A 165 -5.47 -6.65 3.77
CA LEU A 165 -4.01 -6.78 3.82
C LEU A 165 -3.55 -8.10 3.17
N GLN A 166 -4.22 -9.21 3.48
CA GLN A 166 -3.92 -10.51 2.86
C GLN A 166 -4.15 -10.49 1.34
N THR A 167 -5.22 -9.85 0.89
CA THR A 167 -5.52 -9.71 -0.54
C THR A 167 -4.48 -8.84 -1.24
N MET A 168 -4.07 -7.73 -0.63
CA MET A 168 -2.99 -6.89 -1.15
C MET A 168 -1.66 -7.65 -1.22
N MET A 169 -1.31 -8.45 -0.20
CA MET A 169 -0.09 -9.27 -0.24
C MET A 169 -0.15 -10.32 -1.35
N LEU A 170 -1.28 -11.01 -1.51
CA LEU A 170 -1.47 -11.98 -2.58
C LEU A 170 -1.37 -11.31 -3.95
N LEU A 171 -2.10 -10.21 -4.16
CA LEU A 171 -2.07 -9.44 -5.41
C LEU A 171 -0.66 -8.92 -5.70
N PHE A 172 0.05 -8.42 -4.69
CA PHE A 172 1.43 -7.98 -4.85
C PHE A 172 2.33 -9.10 -5.38
N THR A 173 2.22 -10.31 -4.81
CA THR A 173 3.01 -11.47 -5.27
C THR A 173 2.67 -11.88 -6.70
N LEU A 174 1.38 -11.86 -7.07
CA LEU A 174 0.91 -12.18 -8.42
C LEU A 174 1.36 -11.14 -9.45
N MET A 175 1.42 -9.86 -9.07
CA MET A 175 1.92 -8.79 -9.93
C MET A 175 3.45 -8.84 -10.13
N GLY A 176 4.15 -9.82 -9.52
CA GLY A 176 5.57 -10.11 -9.79
C GLY A 176 5.87 -10.33 -11.27
N VAL A 177 4.93 -10.89 -12.04
CA VAL A 177 5.05 -11.05 -13.51
C VAL A 177 5.22 -9.71 -14.21
N LEU A 178 4.43 -8.70 -13.83
CA LEU A 178 4.54 -7.36 -14.41
C LEU A 178 5.87 -6.71 -14.05
N ALA A 179 6.34 -6.93 -12.82
CA ALA A 179 7.64 -6.43 -12.35
C ALA A 179 8.80 -7.03 -13.15
N GLY A 180 8.80 -8.36 -13.30
CA GLY A 180 9.79 -9.11 -14.08
C GLY A 180 9.80 -8.71 -15.53
N TYR A 181 8.63 -8.73 -16.17
CA TYR A 181 8.48 -8.37 -17.58
C TYR A 181 8.97 -6.94 -17.87
N THR A 182 8.49 -5.94 -17.12
CA THR A 182 8.89 -4.55 -17.38
C THR A 182 10.36 -4.29 -17.07
N SER A 183 10.89 -4.80 -15.95
CA SER A 183 12.32 -4.66 -15.63
C SER A 183 13.22 -5.35 -16.67
N ALA A 184 12.87 -6.55 -17.14
CA ALA A 184 13.58 -7.24 -18.21
C ALA A 184 13.51 -6.48 -19.55
N ARG A 185 12.34 -5.94 -19.91
CA ARG A 185 12.17 -5.13 -21.13
C ARG A 185 13.02 -3.86 -21.10
N PHE A 186 12.98 -3.10 -20.01
CA PHE A 186 13.83 -1.91 -19.86
C PHE A 186 15.32 -2.27 -19.84
N CYS A 187 15.70 -3.39 -19.22
CA CYS A 187 17.07 -3.91 -19.27
C CYS A 187 17.52 -4.18 -20.72
N LYS A 188 16.69 -4.84 -21.53
CA LYS A 188 16.99 -5.12 -22.94
C LYS A 188 17.07 -3.85 -23.78
N VAL A 189 16.22 -2.86 -23.51
CA VAL A 189 16.23 -1.56 -24.21
C VAL A 189 17.52 -0.77 -23.95
N PHE A 190 18.05 -0.79 -22.72
CA PHE A 190 19.23 0.03 -22.38
C PHE A 190 20.58 -0.64 -22.60
N ASP A 191 20.69 -1.95 -22.35
CA ASP A 191 21.98 -2.65 -22.37
C ASP A 191 22.13 -3.60 -23.57
N GLY A 192 21.04 -3.95 -24.29
CA GLY A 192 21.07 -4.83 -25.47
C GLY A 192 21.52 -6.28 -25.20
N ASP A 193 21.94 -6.57 -23.96
CA ASP A 193 22.66 -7.77 -23.61
C ASP A 193 21.73 -8.85 -23.04
N GLU A 194 21.51 -9.92 -23.81
CA GLU A 194 20.68 -11.09 -23.44
C GLU A 194 21.18 -11.81 -22.17
N ALA A 195 22.40 -11.53 -21.70
CA ALA A 195 22.92 -12.13 -20.46
C ALA A 195 22.46 -11.39 -19.19
N ARG A 196 22.23 -10.08 -19.25
CA ARG A 196 22.04 -9.24 -18.05
C ARG A 196 20.60 -9.21 -17.53
N TRP A 197 19.61 -9.58 -18.34
CA TRP A 197 18.20 -9.55 -17.89
C TRP A 197 17.94 -10.48 -16.71
N LYS A 198 18.59 -11.66 -16.65
CA LYS A 198 18.47 -12.60 -15.52
C LYS A 198 18.97 -12.00 -14.21
N CYS A 199 20.07 -11.26 -14.27
CA CYS A 199 20.59 -10.56 -13.10
C CYS A 199 19.65 -9.42 -12.70
N THR A 200 19.11 -8.67 -13.67
CA THR A 200 18.16 -7.59 -13.40
C THR A 200 16.86 -8.10 -12.78
N THR A 201 16.27 -9.18 -13.29
CA THR A 201 15.05 -9.79 -12.71
C THR A 201 15.31 -10.35 -11.32
N LEU A 202 16.49 -10.93 -11.09
CA LEU A 202 16.91 -11.34 -9.74
C LEU A 202 17.00 -10.13 -8.80
N VAL A 203 17.65 -9.03 -9.21
CA VAL A 203 17.69 -7.80 -8.40
C VAL A 203 16.28 -7.25 -8.17
N THR A 204 15.37 -7.31 -9.15
CA THR A 204 13.95 -6.92 -8.98
C THR A 204 13.25 -7.76 -7.90
N ALA A 205 13.48 -9.08 -7.89
CA ALA A 205 12.86 -9.99 -6.94
C ALA A 205 13.37 -9.81 -5.49
N PHE A 206 14.60 -9.29 -5.32
CA PHE A 206 15.25 -9.21 -4.02
C PHE A 206 15.38 -7.81 -3.43
N LEU A 207 15.60 -6.77 -4.24
CA LEU A 207 15.98 -5.45 -3.75
C LEU A 207 14.91 -4.81 -2.86
N TYR A 208 13.73 -4.55 -3.41
CA TYR A 208 12.64 -3.92 -2.66
C TYR A 208 11.97 -4.90 -1.67
N PRO A 209 11.59 -6.12 -2.07
CA PRO A 209 11.02 -7.09 -1.13
C PRO A 209 11.95 -7.37 0.06
N GLY A 210 13.26 -7.50 -0.20
CA GLY A 210 14.26 -7.73 0.85
C GLY A 210 14.47 -6.53 1.76
N LEU A 211 14.48 -5.31 1.21
CA LEU A 211 14.55 -4.09 2.02
C LEU A 211 13.36 -3.99 2.99
N PHE A 212 12.14 -4.20 2.49
CA PHE A 212 10.93 -4.15 3.32
C PHE A 212 10.88 -5.30 4.33
N PHE A 213 11.22 -6.53 3.92
CA PHE A 213 11.27 -7.68 4.82
C PHE A 213 12.30 -7.47 5.94
N THR A 214 13.49 -6.96 5.62
CA THR A 214 14.54 -6.70 6.62
C THR A 214 14.10 -5.63 7.61
N THR A 215 13.51 -4.54 7.12
CA THR A 215 12.97 -3.47 7.99
C THR A 215 11.86 -4.00 8.90
N PHE A 216 10.91 -4.74 8.33
CA PHE A 216 9.83 -5.38 9.07
C PHE A 216 10.34 -6.37 10.12
N PHE A 217 11.32 -7.21 9.76
CA PHE A 217 11.93 -8.19 10.64
C PHE A 217 12.64 -7.52 11.83
N MET A 218 13.41 -6.46 11.58
CA MET A 218 14.08 -5.70 12.65
C MET A 218 13.07 -5.07 13.61
N LEU A 219 12.01 -4.46 13.07
CA LEU A 219 10.92 -3.93 13.90
C LEU A 219 10.23 -5.04 14.71
N ASN A 220 10.00 -6.20 14.09
CA ASN A 220 9.39 -7.34 14.78
C ASN A 220 10.27 -7.88 15.93
N LEU A 221 11.60 -7.88 15.76
CA LEU A 221 12.53 -8.25 16.84
C LEU A 221 12.45 -7.29 18.04
N LEU A 222 12.32 -5.99 17.79
CA LEU A 222 12.15 -4.99 18.87
C LEU A 222 10.83 -5.20 19.61
N ILE A 223 9.73 -5.41 18.89
CA ILE A 223 8.40 -5.64 19.47
C ILE A 223 8.39 -6.95 20.28
N TRP A 224 9.06 -7.99 19.78
CA TRP A 224 9.22 -9.25 20.49
C TRP A 224 10.03 -9.11 21.77
N GLY A 225 11.09 -8.29 21.78
CA GLY A 225 11.89 -7.99 22.98
C GLY A 225 11.08 -7.35 24.12
N VAL A 226 10.07 -6.55 23.79
CA VAL A 226 9.16 -5.93 24.78
C VAL A 226 8.03 -6.89 25.21
N LYS A 227 8.00 -8.13 24.70
CA LYS A 227 6.93 -9.12 24.91
C LYS A 227 5.54 -8.58 24.54
N SER A 228 5.47 -7.72 23.52
CA SER A 228 4.21 -7.16 23.05
C SER A 228 3.38 -8.21 22.32
N SER A 229 2.06 -8.20 22.53
CA SER A 229 1.10 -9.03 21.80
C SER A 229 0.98 -8.68 20.32
N GLY A 230 1.55 -7.55 19.90
CA GLY A 230 1.66 -7.15 18.49
C GLY A 230 2.81 -7.81 17.72
N ALA A 231 3.65 -8.63 18.38
CA ALA A 231 4.73 -9.35 17.71
C ALA A 231 4.16 -10.41 16.76
N VAL A 232 4.63 -10.38 15.51
CA VAL A 232 4.23 -11.35 14.49
C VAL A 232 4.89 -12.70 14.80
N PRO A 233 4.12 -13.80 14.91
CA PRO A 233 4.65 -15.09 15.32
C PRO A 233 5.61 -15.67 14.27
N PHE A 234 6.49 -16.57 14.73
CA PHE A 234 7.48 -17.22 13.86
C PHE A 234 6.85 -17.92 12.65
N THR A 235 5.72 -18.59 12.84
CA THR A 235 5.00 -19.29 11.76
C THR A 235 4.61 -18.36 10.62
N THR A 236 4.14 -17.14 10.92
CA THR A 236 3.78 -16.16 9.89
C THR A 236 5.02 -15.59 9.20
N LEU A 237 6.13 -15.38 9.91
CA LEU A 237 7.40 -15.00 9.28
C LEU A 237 7.89 -16.08 8.29
N PHE A 238 7.80 -17.35 8.68
CA PHE A 238 8.16 -18.47 7.82
C PHE A 238 7.23 -18.55 6.59
N ALA A 239 5.92 -18.37 6.77
CA ALA A 239 4.98 -18.35 5.66
C ALA A 239 5.27 -17.22 4.65
N LEU A 240 5.67 -16.03 5.12
CA LEU A 240 6.09 -14.92 4.26
C LEU A 240 7.35 -15.24 3.46
N LEU A 241 8.32 -15.94 4.06
CA LEU A 241 9.51 -16.41 3.36
C LEU A 241 9.15 -17.43 2.27
N VAL A 242 8.31 -18.42 2.59
CA VAL A 242 7.85 -19.41 1.59
C VAL A 242 7.11 -18.72 0.45
N LEU A 243 6.25 -17.75 0.74
CA LEU A 243 5.53 -16.98 -0.28
C LEU A 243 6.49 -16.16 -1.16
N TRP A 244 7.50 -15.52 -0.55
CA TRP A 244 8.49 -14.72 -1.28
C TRP A 244 9.37 -15.59 -2.17
N PHE A 245 10.06 -16.60 -1.60
CA PHE A 245 11.00 -17.44 -2.35
C PHE A 245 10.32 -18.48 -3.24
N GLY A 246 9.17 -19.03 -2.81
CA GLY A 246 8.47 -20.10 -3.52
C GLY A 246 7.51 -19.62 -4.61
N VAL A 247 6.95 -18.41 -4.48
CA VAL A 247 6.00 -17.87 -5.46
C VAL A 247 6.53 -16.61 -6.11
N SER A 248 6.86 -15.58 -5.32
CA SER A 248 7.20 -14.26 -5.87
C SER A 248 8.50 -14.28 -6.69
N VAL A 249 9.54 -14.99 -6.26
CA VAL A 249 10.82 -15.05 -7.00
C VAL A 249 10.64 -15.73 -8.36
N PRO A 250 10.04 -16.94 -8.47
CA PRO A 250 9.76 -17.55 -9.77
C PRO A 250 8.88 -16.71 -10.69
N LEU A 251 7.88 -16.00 -10.15
CA LEU A 251 6.97 -15.17 -10.95
C LEU A 251 7.63 -13.99 -11.63
N VAL A 252 8.81 -13.55 -11.15
CA VAL A 252 9.55 -12.41 -11.70
C VAL A 252 10.45 -12.83 -12.88
N PHE A 253 10.68 -14.13 -13.09
CA PHE A 253 11.45 -14.66 -14.21
C PHE A 253 10.57 -14.99 -15.41
#